data_AF-A0A1Y3SE00-F1
#
_entry.id   AF-A0A1Y3SE00-F1
#
_cell.length_a   1.000
_cell.length_b   1.000
_cell.length_c   1.000
_cell.angle_alpha   90.00
_cell.angle_beta   90.00
_cell.angle_gamma   90.00
#
_symmetry.space_group_name_H-M   'P 1'
#
loop_
_entity.id
_entity.type
_entity.pdbx_description
1 polymer ?
#
loop_
_entity_poly.entity_id
_entity_poly.type
_entity_poly.pdbx_seq_one_letter_code
_entity_poly.pdbx_strand_id
1 'polypeptide(L)'
;MLNSLIEHTPVLAARRTVKTKWYIINRYNESHDDTMDENAVMLFLCDEQRGDLTEEQRAFAKEKKAEVHSSFSLSVYELILYQVMHSLHLVSGPEDFATVFSKPKDGETGRQIPPCNGL
;
A
#
# COMPACT_ATOMS: atom_id res chain seq x y z
N MET A 1 4.41 8.04 -11.73
CA MET A 1 3.40 9.13 -11.65
C MET A 1 2.93 9.35 -10.21
N LEU A 2 2.41 8.33 -9.53
CA LEU A 2 1.86 8.50 -8.17
C LEU A 2 2.90 8.84 -7.09
N ASN A 3 4.04 8.14 -7.08
CA ASN A 3 5.14 8.44 -6.15
C ASN A 3 5.62 9.89 -6.32
N SER A 4 5.75 10.35 -7.56
CA SER A 4 6.10 11.74 -7.88
C SER A 4 5.05 12.74 -7.37
N LEU A 5 3.74 12.47 -7.48
CA LEU A 5 2.70 13.34 -6.89
C LEU A 5 2.84 13.45 -5.37
N ILE A 6 3.06 12.32 -4.68
CA ILE A 6 3.24 12.29 -3.23
C ILE A 6 4.51 13.05 -2.84
N GLU A 7 5.62 12.83 -3.56
CA GLU A 7 6.92 13.47 -3.33
C GLU A 7 6.90 14.98 -3.58
N HIS A 8 6.14 15.44 -4.58
CA HIS A 8 6.00 16.87 -4.89
C HIS A 8 4.89 17.58 -4.12
N THR A 9 4.13 16.85 -3.28
CA THR A 9 3.10 17.45 -2.41
C THR A 9 3.57 17.35 -0.95
N PRO A 10 4.14 18.43 -0.36
CA PRO A 10 4.82 18.37 0.93
C PRO A 10 3.97 17.74 2.07
N VAL A 11 2.68 18.06 2.12
CA VAL A 11 1.78 17.49 3.15
C VAL A 11 1.56 15.99 2.98
N LEU A 12 1.55 15.48 1.75
CA LEU A 12 1.39 14.05 1.48
C LEU A 12 2.69 13.30 1.75
N ALA A 13 3.82 13.84 1.32
CA ALA A 13 5.15 13.33 1.64
C ALA A 13 5.33 13.21 3.17
N ALA A 14 5.03 14.28 3.92
CA ALA A 14 5.14 14.29 5.38
C ALA A 14 4.24 13.23 6.03
N ARG A 15 2.97 13.12 5.60
CA ARG A 15 2.05 12.11 6.11
C ARG A 15 2.52 10.68 5.80
N ARG A 16 3.04 10.42 4.59
CA ARG A 16 3.62 9.11 4.24
C ARG A 16 4.78 8.80 5.17
N THR A 17 5.74 9.72 5.33
CA THR A 17 6.90 9.55 6.22
C THR A 17 6.49 9.23 7.65
N VAL A 18 5.55 9.97 8.24
CA VAL A 18 5.09 9.71 9.61
C VAL A 18 4.44 8.33 9.75
N LYS A 19 3.58 7.94 8.80
CA LYS A 19 2.96 6.60 8.80
C LYS A 19 4.00 5.50 8.62
N THR A 20 4.94 5.67 7.71
CA THR A 20 6.03 4.71 7.47
C THR A 20 6.92 4.58 8.71
N LYS A 21 7.25 5.68 9.41
CA LYS A 21 8.00 5.64 10.67
C LYS A 21 7.33 4.74 11.69
N TRP A 22 6.05 4.98 11.98
CA TRP A 22 5.31 4.20 12.96
C TRP A 22 5.12 2.74 12.55
N TYR A 23 4.92 2.48 11.26
CA TYR A 23 4.85 1.11 10.75
C TYR A 23 6.16 0.35 10.98
N ILE A 24 7.29 0.96 10.64
CA ILE A 24 8.62 0.36 10.85
C ILE A 24 8.84 0.05 12.32
N ILE A 25 8.65 1.02 13.20
CA ILE A 25 8.93 0.87 14.64
C ILE A 25 8.02 -0.19 15.27
N ASN A 26 6.72 -0.16 14.99
CA ASN A 26 5.79 -1.13 15.55
C ASN A 26 6.11 -2.55 15.08
N ARG A 27 6.40 -2.74 13.78
CA ARG A 27 6.76 -4.05 13.23
C ARG A 27 8.11 -4.55 13.72
N TYR A 28 9.06 -3.64 13.97
CA TYR A 28 10.35 -4.00 14.56
C TYR A 28 10.16 -4.51 16.00
N ASN A 29 9.41 -3.77 16.82
CA ASN A 29 9.12 -4.11 18.22
C ASN A 29 8.31 -5.42 18.38
N GLU A 30 7.62 -5.89 17.34
CA GLU A 30 6.91 -7.18 17.36
C GLU A 30 7.86 -8.39 17.28
N SER A 31 9.07 -8.19 16.75
CA SER A 31 10.03 -9.29 16.52
C SER A 31 11.40 -9.08 17.18
N HIS A 32 11.60 -7.97 17.89
CA HIS A 32 12.86 -7.64 18.56
C HIS A 32 12.60 -7.12 19.98
N ASP A 33 13.55 -7.39 20.88
CA ASP A 33 13.49 -6.96 22.27
C ASP A 33 14.02 -5.52 22.46
N ASP A 34 14.74 -4.99 21.47
CA ASP A 34 15.20 -3.60 21.42
C ASP A 34 14.27 -2.71 20.57
N THR A 35 14.40 -1.40 20.73
CA THR A 35 13.59 -0.42 20.00
C THR A 35 14.47 0.45 19.12
N MET A 36 13.96 0.82 17.95
CA MET A 36 14.62 1.80 17.08
C MET A 36 14.43 3.23 17.59
N ASP A 37 15.45 4.08 17.49
CA ASP A 37 15.32 5.51 17.77
C ASP A 37 14.42 6.18 16.72
N GLU A 38 13.39 6.88 17.17
CA GLU A 38 12.39 7.48 16.27
C GLU A 38 12.99 8.53 15.33
N ASN A 39 13.95 9.31 15.83
CA ASN A 39 14.58 10.37 15.05
C ASN A 39 15.54 9.79 14.01
N ALA A 40 16.26 8.73 14.35
CA ALA A 40 17.11 7.98 13.44
C ALA A 40 16.29 7.36 12.30
N VAL A 41 15.13 6.75 12.60
CA VAL A 41 14.21 6.25 11.57
C VAL A 41 13.68 7.39 10.69
N MET A 42 13.29 8.53 11.28
CA MET A 42 12.80 9.67 10.51
C MET A 42 13.87 10.24 9.57
N LEU A 43 15.11 10.37 10.05
CA LEU A 43 16.25 10.81 9.23
C LEU A 43 16.54 9.82 8.10
N PHE A 44 16.53 8.52 8.38
CA PHE A 44 16.67 7.46 7.38
C PHE A 44 15.59 7.53 6.29
N LEU A 45 14.34 7.85 6.66
CA LEU A 45 13.25 7.96 5.69
C LEU A 45 13.40 9.18 4.76
N CYS A 46 14.04 10.25 5.22
CA CYS A 46 14.40 11.40 4.39
C CYS A 46 15.57 11.10 3.46
N ASP A 47 16.61 10.43 3.99
CA ASP A 47 17.81 10.04 3.26
C ASP A 47 18.34 8.75 3.88
N GLU A 48 18.40 7.68 3.07
CA GLU A 48 18.77 6.35 3.55
C GLU A 48 20.21 6.28 4.10
N GLN A 49 21.05 7.30 3.88
CA GLN A 49 22.40 7.37 4.49
C GLN A 49 22.40 8.01 5.88
N ARG A 50 21.30 8.66 6.29
CA ARG A 50 21.19 9.40 7.55
C ARG A 50 20.54 8.54 8.64
N GLY A 51 20.66 9.00 9.88
CA GLY A 51 20.13 8.31 11.06
C GLY A 51 21.13 7.30 11.64
N ASP A 52 21.24 7.29 12.96
CA ASP A 52 22.14 6.39 13.69
C ASP A 52 21.47 5.02 13.91
N LEU A 53 21.17 4.35 12.80
CA LEU A 53 20.59 3.00 12.77
C LEU A 53 21.69 1.96 12.51
N THR A 54 21.59 0.82 13.17
CA THR A 54 22.44 -0.35 12.87
C THR A 54 22.19 -0.85 11.45
N GLU A 55 23.11 -1.67 10.91
CA GLU A 55 22.93 -2.25 9.57
C GLU A 55 21.67 -3.11 9.46
N GLU A 56 21.36 -3.87 10.51
CA GLU A 56 20.13 -4.66 10.63
C GLU A 56 18.88 -3.77 10.62
N GLN A 57 18.86 -2.73 11.47
CA GLN A 57 17.77 -1.76 11.53
C GLN A 57 17.56 -1.05 10.19
N ARG A 58 18.63 -0.73 9.46
CA ARG A 58 18.58 -0.14 8.11
C ARG A 58 17.99 -1.11 7.10
N ALA A 59 18.44 -2.36 7.09
CA ALA A 59 17.91 -3.39 6.19
C ALA A 59 16.41 -3.60 6.43
N PHE A 60 16.00 -3.73 7.70
CA PHE A 60 14.60 -3.86 8.09
C PHE A 60 13.76 -2.64 7.69
N ALA A 61 14.23 -1.43 8.03
CA ALA A 61 13.53 -0.19 7.69
C ALA A 61 13.37 -0.03 6.18
N LYS A 62 14.36 -0.43 5.38
CA LYS A 62 14.30 -0.38 3.91
C LYS A 62 13.22 -1.31 3.35
N GLU A 63 13.16 -2.54 3.83
CA GLU A 63 12.13 -3.51 3.42
C GLU A 63 10.72 -2.99 3.76
N LYS A 64 10.51 -2.56 5.01
CA LYS A 64 9.19 -2.08 5.47
C LYS A 64 8.78 -0.74 4.85
N LYS A 65 9.74 0.14 4.54
CA LYS A 65 9.50 1.34 3.73
C LYS A 65 8.96 0.97 2.35
N ALA A 66 9.58 -0.01 1.67
CA ALA A 66 9.13 -0.46 0.36
C ALA A 66 7.72 -1.09 0.41
N GLU A 67 7.41 -1.86 1.45
CA GLU A 67 6.07 -2.41 1.70
C GLU A 67 5.02 -1.29 1.79
N VAL A 68 5.21 -0.32 2.70
CA VAL A 68 4.27 0.79 2.89
C VAL A 68 4.12 1.64 1.63
N HIS A 69 5.22 1.97 0.95
CA HIS A 69 5.16 2.75 -0.28
C HIS A 69 4.39 2.03 -1.39
N SER A 70 4.52 0.69 -1.47
CA SER A 70 3.75 -0.14 -2.39
C SER A 70 2.27 -0.13 -2.02
N SER A 71 1.92 -0.23 -0.74
CA SER A 71 0.52 -0.15 -0.26
C SER A 71 -0.11 1.20 -0.60
N PHE A 72 0.59 2.32 -0.41
CA PHE A 72 0.09 3.64 -0.82
C PHE A 72 -0.20 3.71 -2.33
N SER A 73 0.70 3.12 -3.14
CA SER A 73 0.52 3.10 -4.59
C SER A 73 -0.69 2.27 -5.00
N LEU A 74 -0.87 1.11 -4.37
CA LEU A 74 -2.02 0.24 -4.59
C LEU A 74 -3.33 0.92 -4.19
N SER A 75 -3.40 1.52 -3.00
CA SER A 75 -4.64 2.16 -2.53
C SER A 75 -5.11 3.30 -3.45
N VAL A 76 -4.20 4.10 -4.01
CA VAL A 76 -4.62 5.15 -4.94
C VAL A 76 -5.01 4.57 -6.31
N TYR A 77 -4.31 3.54 -6.79
CA TYR A 77 -4.74 2.83 -7.99
C TYR A 77 -6.15 2.26 -7.83
N GLU A 78 -6.43 1.59 -6.71
CA GLU A 78 -7.76 1.05 -6.41
C GLU A 78 -8.83 2.14 -6.33
N LEU A 79 -8.53 3.29 -5.73
CA LEU A 79 -9.46 4.42 -5.68
C LEU A 79 -9.78 4.97 -7.08
N ILE A 80 -8.78 5.13 -7.94
CA ILE A 80 -8.97 5.59 -9.32
C ILE A 80 -9.77 4.55 -10.11
N LEU A 81 -9.43 3.26 -9.98
CA LEU A 81 -10.14 2.18 -10.65
C LEU A 81 -11.60 2.13 -10.22
N TYR A 82 -11.88 2.24 -8.91
CA TYR A 82 -13.23 2.34 -8.38
C TYR A 82 -13.99 3.52 -8.99
N GLN A 83 -13.40 4.72 -9.03
CA GLN A 83 -14.04 5.90 -9.63
C GLN A 83 -14.41 5.69 -11.10
N VAL A 84 -13.53 5.07 -11.89
CA VAL A 84 -13.78 4.77 -13.31
C VAL A 84 -14.91 3.76 -13.45
N MET A 85 -14.86 2.64 -12.71
CA MET A 85 -15.88 1.59 -12.77
C MET A 85 -17.24 2.08 -12.32
N HIS A 86 -17.29 2.89 -11.26
CA HIS A 86 -18.52 3.51 -10.78
C HIS A 86 -19.10 4.47 -11.82
N SER A 87 -18.26 5.31 -12.44
CA SER A 87 -18.71 6.24 -13.51
C SER A 87 -19.26 5.51 -14.74
N LEU A 88 -18.71 4.34 -15.05
CA LEU A 88 -19.18 3.46 -16.12
C LEU A 88 -20.35 2.54 -15.70
N HIS A 89 -20.86 2.68 -14.47
CA HIS A 89 -21.94 1.86 -13.92
C HIS A 89 -21.62 0.35 -13.91
N LEU A 90 -20.33 -0.01 -13.88
CA LEU A 90 -19.85 -1.38 -13.78
C LEU A 90 -19.90 -1.89 -12.33
N VAL A 91 -19.91 -0.98 -11.36
CA VAL A 91 -20.10 -1.26 -9.93
C VAL A 91 -21.03 -0.23 -9.32
N SER A 92 -21.83 -0.67 -8.36
CA SER A 92 -22.84 0.17 -7.70
C SER A 92 -22.29 0.92 -6.48
N GLY A 93 -21.14 0.50 -5.96
CA GLY A 93 -20.55 1.04 -4.74
C GLY A 93 -19.26 0.33 -4.32
N PRO A 94 -18.62 0.75 -3.23
CA PRO A 94 -17.36 0.18 -2.75
C PRO A 94 -17.46 -1.32 -2.40
N GLU A 95 -18.59 -1.77 -1.86
CA GLU A 95 -18.81 -3.18 -1.50
C GLU A 95 -18.93 -4.07 -2.74
N ASP A 96 -19.64 -3.59 -3.76
CA ASP A 96 -19.76 -4.25 -5.06
C ASP A 96 -18.39 -4.31 -5.77
N PHE A 97 -17.65 -3.20 -5.74
CA PHE A 97 -16.27 -3.14 -6.21
C PHE A 97 -15.36 -4.17 -5.54
N ALA A 98 -15.38 -4.26 -4.21
CA ALA A 98 -14.59 -5.25 -3.47
C ALA A 98 -14.98 -6.69 -3.84
N THR A 99 -16.27 -6.94 -4.09
CA THR A 99 -16.79 -8.27 -4.45
C THR A 99 -16.30 -8.71 -5.82
N VAL A 100 -16.31 -7.81 -6.83
CA VAL A 100 -15.87 -8.11 -8.20
C VAL A 100 -14.41 -8.58 -8.27
N PHE A 101 -13.55 -8.07 -7.39
CA PHE A 101 -12.12 -8.41 -7.35
C PHE A 101 -11.74 -9.41 -6.24
N SER A 102 -12.71 -9.87 -5.45
CA SER A 102 -12.46 -10.91 -4.45
C SER A 102 -12.22 -12.26 -5.14
N LYS A 103 -11.36 -13.11 -4.54
CA LYS A 103 -11.20 -14.48 -5.03
C LYS A 103 -12.56 -15.20 -5.03
N PRO A 104 -12.90 -15.96 -6.08
CA PRO A 104 -14.06 -16.83 -6.03
C PRO A 104 -13.96 -17.72 -4.81
N LYS A 105 -15.04 -17.84 -4.03
CA LYS A 105 -15.09 -18.85 -2.99
C LYS A 105 -15.06 -20.21 -3.70
N ASP A 106 -14.04 -21.01 -3.45
CA ASP A 106 -13.99 -22.40 -3.93
C ASP A 106 -15.25 -23.11 -3.42
N GLY A 107 -16.26 -23.29 -4.28
CA GLY A 107 -17.52 -23.91 -3.87
C GLY A 107 -18.79 -23.59 -4.66
N GLU A 108 -18.81 -22.64 -5.59
CA GLU A 108 -19.99 -22.44 -6.46
C GLU A 108 -19.74 -22.97 -7.88
N THR A 109 -20.03 -24.26 -8.06
CA THR A 109 -20.41 -24.81 -9.35
C THR A 109 -21.62 -24.06 -9.90
N GLY A 110 -21.44 -23.36 -11.02
CA GLY A 110 -22.50 -23.12 -11.99
C GLY A 110 -22.85 -21.67 -12.26
N ARG A 111 -22.21 -21.11 -13.28
CA ARG A 111 -22.91 -20.49 -14.42
C ARG A 111 -22.01 -20.62 -15.64
N GLN A 112 -22.29 -21.64 -16.45
CA GLN A 112 -21.76 -21.69 -17.82
C GLN A 112 -22.19 -20.41 -18.52
N ILE A 113 -21.23 -19.59 -18.90
CA ILE A 113 -21.42 -18.52 -19.88
C ILE A 113 -21.80 -19.25 -21.19
N PRO A 114 -23.00 -19.02 -21.77
CA PRO A 114 -23.32 -19.64 -23.05
C PRO A 114 -22.38 -19.06 -24.11
N PRO A 115 -21.90 -19.87 -25.06
CA PRO A 115 -21.05 -19.36 -26.13
C PRO A 115 -21.83 -18.31 -26.92
N CYS A 116 -21.25 -17.13 -27.08
CA CYS A 116 -21.75 -16.12 -28.00
C CYS A 116 -21.75 -16.73 -29.42
N ASN A 117 -22.93 -17.10 -29.92
CA ASN A 117 -23.11 -17.38 -31.33
C ASN A 117 -23.00 -16.05 -32.07
N GLY A 118 -21.84 -15.80 -32.65
CA GLY A 118 -21.62 -14.71 -33.60
C GLY A 118 -22.50 -14.89 -34.83
N LEU A 119 -23.13 -13.79 -35.23
CA LEU A 119 -23.65 -13.55 -36.57
C LEU A 119 -22.51 -13.53 -37.60
#